data_AF-A0A210PNJ9-F1
#
_entry.id   AF-A0A210PNJ9-F1
#
_cell.length_a   1.000
_cell.length_b   1.000
_cell.length_c   1.000
_cell.angle_alpha   90.00
_cell.angle_beta   90.00
_cell.angle_gamma   90.00
#
_symmetry.space_group_name_H-M   'P 1'
#
loop_
_entity.id
_entity.type
_entity.pdbx_description
1 polymer ?
#
loop_
_entity_poly.entity_id
_entity_poly.type
_entity_poly.pdbx_seq_one_letter_code
_entity_poly.pdbx_strand_id
1 'polypeptide(L)'
;MSVGLTHFCDKTNYNLDEQICCDSKLSDRKQDGQIIQCCNASGETYKNESEICCGSVYNKTVFENQNLSCCNGTRYQKGKEMCLGGEIKVRMSVGLTHFCDKTNYNLDEQICCDSKLSDRKQDGQIIQCCNASGKTYKNASEICCGNVYDKTVFENHNLSCCNGTLYQKGKEMCLGGEKIAVDGNRPGFRDDTRIDMIERQLQKIDEVQKTLHSLTGSVNLLKNEIYSVKIICRWLSYIGSLEYHKRIARKN
;
A
#
# COMPACT_ATOMS: atom_id res chain seq x y z
N MET A 1 -20.20 41.27 4.61
CA MET A 1 -20.76 40.91 3.30
C MET A 1 -19.77 39.96 2.67
N SER A 2 -20.05 38.66 2.74
CA SER A 2 -19.17 37.64 2.16
C SER A 2 -19.41 37.61 0.66
N VAL A 3 -18.37 37.85 -0.13
CA VAL A 3 -18.42 37.72 -1.59
C VAL A 3 -18.56 36.22 -1.87
N GLY A 4 -19.79 35.75 -2.02
CA GLY A 4 -20.08 34.37 -2.37
C GLY A 4 -19.56 34.11 -3.77
N LEU A 5 -18.69 33.11 -3.92
CA LEU A 5 -18.29 32.58 -5.22
C LEU A 5 -19.56 32.18 -5.97
N THR A 6 -19.91 32.91 -7.03
CA THR A 6 -21.01 32.55 -7.92
C THR A 6 -20.56 31.41 -8.80
N HIS A 7 -21.18 30.24 -8.63
CA HIS A 7 -20.92 29.08 -9.46
C HIS A 7 -21.88 29.07 -10.64
N PHE A 8 -21.34 28.82 -11.83
CA PHE A 8 -22.10 28.79 -13.08
C PHE A 8 -22.17 27.35 -13.62
N CYS A 9 -23.37 26.97 -14.05
CA CYS A 9 -23.62 25.77 -14.85
C CYS A 9 -24.06 26.25 -16.23
N ASP A 10 -23.18 26.10 -17.22
CA ASP A 10 -23.30 26.78 -18.51
C ASP A 10 -23.47 28.31 -18.32
N LYS A 11 -24.68 28.85 -18.50
CA LYS A 11 -25.00 30.28 -18.35
C LYS A 11 -25.84 30.62 -17.13
N THR A 12 -26.10 29.63 -16.27
CA THR A 12 -27.02 29.77 -15.14
C THR A 12 -26.24 29.76 -13.82
N ASN A 13 -26.45 30.78 -13.00
CA ASN A 13 -25.96 30.79 -11.62
C ASN A 13 -26.71 29.73 -10.81
N TYR A 14 -25.98 29.00 -9.96
CA TYR A 14 -26.59 27.99 -9.10
C TYR A 14 -25.98 27.97 -7.72
N ASN A 15 -26.76 27.48 -6.75
CA ASN A 15 -26.33 27.33 -5.37
C ASN A 15 -25.65 25.97 -5.19
N LEU A 16 -24.38 25.95 -4.82
CA LEU A 16 -23.65 24.70 -4.58
C LEU A 16 -24.26 23.86 -3.45
N ASP A 17 -24.94 24.45 -2.48
CA ASP A 17 -25.51 23.69 -1.36
C ASP A 17 -26.78 22.92 -1.76
N GLU A 18 -27.49 23.42 -2.77
CA GLU A 18 -28.80 22.91 -3.18
C GLU A 18 -28.76 22.18 -4.52
N GLN A 19 -27.79 22.51 -5.38
CA GLN A 19 -27.76 22.08 -6.77
C GLN A 19 -26.39 21.55 -7.17
N ILE A 20 -26.38 20.77 -8.25
CA ILE A 20 -25.20 20.19 -8.88
C ILE A 20 -25.28 20.40 -10.40
N CYS A 21 -24.13 20.66 -11.02
CA CYS A 21 -24.01 20.77 -12.47
C CYS A 21 -23.27 19.56 -13.02
N CYS A 22 -23.93 18.77 -13.86
CA CYS A 22 -23.35 17.62 -14.54
C CYS A 22 -23.45 17.85 -16.05
N ASP A 23 -22.31 17.95 -16.74
CA ASP A 23 -22.25 18.18 -18.19
C ASP A 23 -23.20 19.29 -18.67
N SER A 24 -23.07 20.48 -18.07
CA SER A 24 -23.89 21.67 -18.37
C SER A 24 -25.39 21.54 -18.03
N LYS A 25 -25.82 20.45 -17.39
CA LYS A 25 -27.20 20.27 -16.89
C LYS A 25 -27.25 20.50 -15.40
N LEU A 26 -28.11 21.42 -15.00
CA LEU A 26 -28.37 21.71 -13.60
C LEU A 26 -29.37 20.70 -13.02
N SER A 27 -29.12 20.21 -11.82
CA SER A 27 -29.99 19.30 -11.10
C SER A 27 -29.96 19.58 -9.61
N ASP A 28 -31.03 19.23 -8.90
CA ASP A 28 -31.05 19.32 -7.45
C ASP A 28 -30.09 18.30 -6.83
N ARG A 29 -29.39 18.71 -5.77
CA ARG A 29 -28.43 17.86 -5.05
C ARG A 29 -29.10 16.73 -4.27
N LYS A 30 -30.42 16.80 -4.09
CA LYS A 30 -31.24 15.75 -3.49
C LYS A 30 -32.47 15.44 -4.35
N GLN A 31 -32.71 14.16 -4.62
CA GLN A 31 -33.97 13.69 -5.22
C GLN A 31 -34.49 12.51 -4.38
N ASP A 32 -35.77 12.55 -4.02
CA ASP A 32 -36.40 11.54 -3.15
C ASP A 32 -35.64 11.30 -1.84
N GLY A 33 -35.06 12.37 -1.27
CA GLY A 33 -34.25 12.31 -0.04
C GLY A 33 -32.82 11.78 -0.22
N GLN A 34 -32.45 11.30 -1.41
CA GLN A 34 -31.13 10.72 -1.69
C GLN A 34 -30.18 11.76 -2.30
N ILE A 35 -28.89 11.66 -1.94
CA ILE A 35 -27.84 12.53 -2.49
C ILE A 35 -27.53 12.12 -3.93
N ILE A 36 -27.53 13.11 -4.81
CA ILE A 36 -27.23 12.97 -6.23
C ILE A 36 -25.77 13.31 -6.51
N GLN A 37 -25.15 12.56 -7.42
CA GLN A 37 -23.79 12.80 -7.92
C GLN A 37 -23.75 12.80 -9.44
N CYS A 38 -22.71 13.41 -10.01
CA CYS A 38 -22.45 13.35 -11.45
C CYS A 38 -21.72 12.07 -11.83
N CYS A 39 -22.25 11.39 -12.84
CA CYS A 39 -21.51 10.38 -13.58
C CYS A 39 -20.69 11.07 -14.67
N ASN A 40 -19.46 11.48 -14.36
CA ASN A 40 -18.61 12.29 -15.25
C ASN A 40 -18.45 11.71 -16.66
N ALA A 41 -18.57 10.38 -16.81
CA ALA A 41 -18.45 9.71 -18.10
C ALA A 41 -19.69 9.85 -19.00
N SER A 42 -20.91 9.83 -18.44
CA SER A 42 -22.16 10.01 -19.21
C SER A 42 -22.73 11.43 -19.12
N GLY A 43 -22.25 12.25 -18.19
CA GLY A 43 -22.84 13.55 -17.86
C GLY A 43 -24.16 13.45 -17.11
N GLU A 44 -24.63 12.23 -16.79
CA GLU A 44 -25.89 12.00 -16.09
C GLU A 44 -25.73 12.16 -14.59
N THR A 45 -26.83 12.47 -13.92
CA THR A 45 -26.94 12.41 -12.46
C THR A 45 -27.35 11.01 -12.00
N TYR A 46 -26.86 10.58 -10.85
CA TYR A 46 -27.28 9.32 -10.22
C TYR A 46 -27.41 9.44 -8.70
N LYS A 47 -28.31 8.64 -8.14
CA LYS A 47 -28.55 8.48 -6.71
C LYS A 47 -27.47 7.58 -6.11
N ASN A 48 -26.52 8.17 -5.37
CA ASN A 48 -25.37 7.42 -4.86
C ASN A 48 -25.75 6.29 -3.89
N GLU A 49 -26.95 6.27 -3.31
CA GLU A 49 -27.37 5.17 -2.43
C GLU A 49 -27.85 3.95 -3.24
N SER A 50 -28.65 4.15 -4.29
CA SER A 50 -29.27 3.07 -5.08
C SER A 50 -28.62 2.79 -6.44
N GLU A 51 -27.75 3.67 -6.92
CA GLU A 51 -27.18 3.65 -8.27
C GLU A 51 -25.66 3.78 -8.28
N ILE A 52 -25.02 3.30 -9.34
CA ILE A 52 -23.58 3.35 -9.54
C ILE A 52 -23.26 3.90 -10.93
N CYS A 53 -22.30 4.82 -10.99
CA CYS A 53 -21.73 5.29 -12.25
C CYS A 53 -20.58 4.38 -12.69
N CYS A 54 -20.72 3.79 -13.87
CA CYS A 54 -19.66 3.03 -14.52
C CYS A 54 -19.67 3.25 -16.04
N GLY A 55 -19.39 4.49 -16.46
CA GLY A 55 -19.55 4.91 -17.86
C GLY A 55 -20.98 5.31 -18.19
N SER A 56 -21.94 4.63 -17.57
CA SER A 56 -23.36 4.97 -17.51
C SER A 56 -23.89 4.71 -16.10
N VAL A 57 -25.11 5.16 -15.83
CA VAL A 57 -25.77 4.95 -14.54
C VAL A 57 -26.48 3.60 -14.52
N TYR A 58 -26.26 2.82 -13.45
CA TYR A 58 -26.88 1.51 -13.24
C TYR A 58 -27.49 1.39 -11.84
N ASN A 59 -28.57 0.63 -11.71
CA ASN A 59 -29.08 0.23 -10.39
C ASN A 59 -28.06 -0.70 -9.69
N LYS A 60 -27.65 -0.36 -8.46
CA LYS A 60 -26.64 -1.12 -7.71
C LYS A 60 -27.02 -2.57 -7.50
N THR A 61 -28.24 -2.83 -7.04
CA THR A 61 -28.71 -4.18 -6.73
C THR A 61 -28.64 -5.08 -7.96
N VAL A 62 -29.11 -4.59 -9.12
CA VAL A 62 -29.03 -5.35 -10.38
C VAL A 62 -27.58 -5.53 -10.82
N PHE A 63 -26.77 -4.48 -10.73
CA PHE A 63 -25.36 -4.51 -11.11
C PHE A 63 -24.55 -5.53 -10.28
N GLU A 64 -24.77 -5.56 -8.97
CA GLU A 64 -24.14 -6.50 -8.05
C GLU A 64 -24.64 -7.94 -8.26
N ASN A 65 -25.95 -8.13 -8.44
CA ASN A 65 -26.55 -9.45 -8.71
C ASN A 65 -26.07 -10.07 -10.02
N GLN A 66 -25.71 -9.24 -11.00
CA GLN A 66 -25.09 -9.69 -12.26
C GLN A 66 -23.58 -9.95 -12.15
N ASN A 67 -23.03 -9.90 -10.92
CA ASN A 67 -21.60 -10.07 -10.63
C ASN A 67 -20.71 -9.06 -11.39
N LEU A 68 -21.22 -7.86 -11.64
CA LEU A 68 -20.49 -6.79 -12.33
C LEU A 68 -19.69 -5.92 -11.36
N SER A 69 -18.64 -5.30 -11.87
CA SER A 69 -17.89 -4.24 -11.19
C SER A 69 -17.42 -3.21 -12.22
N CYS A 70 -16.78 -2.14 -11.75
CA CYS A 70 -16.33 -1.04 -12.58
C CYS A 70 -14.81 -0.89 -12.55
N CYS A 71 -14.23 -0.67 -13.72
CA CYS A 71 -12.82 -0.35 -13.90
C CYS A 71 -12.72 0.89 -14.79
N ASN A 72 -12.31 2.02 -14.21
CA ASN A 72 -12.13 3.29 -14.93
C ASN A 72 -13.33 3.67 -15.83
N GLY A 73 -14.56 3.57 -15.29
CA GLY A 73 -15.77 3.86 -16.05
C GLY A 73 -16.21 2.78 -17.04
N THR A 74 -15.56 1.62 -17.07
CA THR A 74 -15.98 0.48 -17.89
C THR A 74 -16.42 -0.68 -17.01
N ARG A 75 -17.59 -1.24 -17.29
CA ARG A 75 -18.13 -2.39 -16.55
C ARG A 75 -17.40 -3.68 -16.94
N TYR A 76 -17.20 -4.57 -15.97
CA TYR A 76 -16.59 -5.90 -16.17
C TYR A 76 -17.22 -6.97 -15.29
N GLN A 77 -17.08 -8.24 -15.68
CA GLN A 77 -17.61 -9.40 -14.98
C GLN A 77 -16.61 -9.90 -13.91
N LYS A 78 -16.88 -9.71 -12.61
CA LYS A 78 -15.94 -10.07 -11.52
C LYS A 78 -15.47 -11.52 -11.54
N GLY A 79 -16.32 -12.43 -12.03
CA GLY A 79 -15.99 -13.85 -12.15
C GLY A 79 -15.05 -14.21 -13.30
N LYS A 80 -14.99 -13.38 -14.36
CA LYS A 80 -14.17 -13.63 -15.56
C LYS A 80 -13.03 -12.65 -15.71
N GLU A 81 -13.13 -11.50 -15.08
CA GLU A 81 -12.29 -10.34 -15.32
C GLU A 81 -11.93 -9.64 -13.99
N MET A 82 -10.95 -8.75 -14.05
CA MET A 82 -10.57 -7.89 -12.94
C MET A 82 -9.97 -6.56 -13.41
N CYS A 83 -10.01 -5.55 -12.54
CA CYS A 83 -9.45 -4.22 -12.79
C CYS A 83 -8.05 -4.09 -12.18
N LEU A 84 -7.05 -3.72 -12.99
CA LEU A 84 -5.68 -3.50 -12.55
C LEU A 84 -5.06 -2.31 -13.25
N GLY A 85 -4.57 -1.35 -12.46
CA GLY A 85 -4.01 -0.12 -13.00
C GLY A 85 -5.00 0.67 -13.88
N GLY A 86 -6.32 0.45 -13.71
CA GLY A 86 -7.36 1.06 -14.54
C GLY A 86 -7.68 0.29 -15.83
N GLU A 87 -7.05 -0.86 -16.09
CA GLU A 87 -7.33 -1.72 -17.24
C GLU A 87 -8.09 -2.99 -16.82
N ILE A 88 -9.03 -3.43 -17.66
CA ILE A 88 -9.74 -4.70 -17.48
C ILE A 88 -8.88 -5.83 -18.05
N LYS A 89 -8.61 -6.84 -17.23
CA LYS A 89 -7.87 -8.06 -17.61
C LYS A 89 -8.74 -9.29 -17.40
N VAL A 90 -8.62 -10.26 -18.31
CA VAL A 90 -9.28 -11.56 -18.19
C VAL A 90 -8.54 -12.42 -17.16
N ARG A 91 -9.29 -13.10 -16.30
CA ARG A 91 -8.77 -14.10 -15.37
C ARG A 91 -8.42 -15.38 -16.13
N MET A 92 -7.22 -15.92 -15.91
CA MET A 92 -6.81 -17.18 -16.52
C MET A 92 -7.56 -18.36 -15.88
N SER A 93 -7.76 -18.30 -14.57
CA SER A 93 -8.60 -19.23 -13.82
C SER A 93 -9.02 -18.61 -12.48
N VAL A 94 -10.10 -19.15 -11.90
CA VAL A 94 -10.61 -18.72 -10.60
C VAL A 94 -9.57 -19.04 -9.53
N GLY A 95 -9.00 -18.01 -8.90
CA GLY A 95 -8.08 -18.15 -7.76
C GLY A 95 -6.59 -18.30 -8.11
N LEU A 96 -6.19 -18.53 -9.37
CA LEU A 96 -4.77 -18.64 -9.77
C LEU A 96 -4.28 -17.49 -10.65
N THR A 97 -5.10 -16.45 -10.83
CA THR A 97 -4.67 -15.27 -11.61
C THR A 97 -3.81 -14.37 -10.73
N HIS A 98 -2.50 -14.44 -10.92
CA HIS A 98 -1.52 -13.56 -10.27
C HIS A 98 -0.95 -12.56 -11.28
N PHE A 99 -0.28 -11.52 -10.77
CA PHE A 99 0.25 -10.44 -11.58
C PHE A 99 1.74 -10.26 -11.38
N CYS A 100 2.43 -10.18 -12.49
CA CYS A 100 3.81 -9.77 -12.57
C CYS A 100 3.83 -8.43 -13.28
N ASP A 101 3.96 -7.35 -12.51
CA ASP A 101 3.72 -5.98 -12.99
C ASP A 101 2.31 -5.84 -13.62
N LYS A 102 2.22 -5.72 -14.96
CA LYS A 102 0.94 -5.57 -15.70
C LYS A 102 0.46 -6.84 -16.39
N THR A 103 1.20 -7.94 -16.26
CA THR A 103 0.93 -9.20 -16.97
C THR A 103 0.32 -10.21 -16.00
N ASN A 104 -0.82 -10.79 -16.39
CA ASN A 104 -1.40 -11.92 -15.67
C ASN A 104 -0.58 -13.19 -15.95
N TYR A 105 -0.48 -14.05 -14.94
CA TYR A 105 0.21 -15.32 -15.08
C TYR A 105 -0.40 -16.39 -14.19
N ASN A 106 -0.16 -17.64 -14.57
CA ASN A 106 -0.58 -18.83 -13.83
C ASN A 106 0.53 -19.23 -12.85
N LEU A 107 0.23 -19.29 -11.54
CA LEU A 107 1.21 -19.70 -10.53
C LEU A 107 1.75 -21.11 -10.72
N ASP A 108 0.98 -22.01 -11.33
CA ASP A 108 1.39 -23.41 -11.51
C ASP A 108 2.42 -23.56 -12.64
N GLU A 109 2.37 -22.65 -13.61
CA GLU A 109 3.19 -22.70 -14.83
C GLU A 109 4.33 -21.68 -14.81
N GLN A 110 4.15 -20.56 -14.11
CA GLN A 110 5.01 -19.40 -14.19
C GLN A 110 5.35 -18.85 -12.79
N ILE A 111 6.41 -18.04 -12.75
CA ILE A 111 6.90 -17.35 -11.56
C ILE A 111 7.27 -15.91 -11.93
N CYS A 112 7.03 -14.97 -11.02
CA CYS A 112 7.44 -13.58 -11.16
C CYS A 112 8.59 -13.27 -10.21
N CYS A 113 9.74 -12.88 -10.74
CA CYS A 113 10.89 -12.41 -9.96
C CYS A 113 11.23 -10.99 -10.40
N ASP A 114 11.16 -10.02 -9.49
CA ASP A 114 11.49 -8.61 -9.77
C ASP A 114 10.80 -8.08 -11.04
N SER A 115 9.47 -8.25 -11.11
CA SER A 115 8.63 -7.86 -12.25
C SER A 115 8.93 -8.55 -13.58
N LYS A 116 9.77 -9.60 -13.58
CA LYS A 116 10.05 -10.43 -14.76
C LYS A 116 9.35 -11.78 -14.61
N LEU A 117 8.57 -12.11 -15.63
CA LEU A 117 7.90 -13.39 -15.73
C LEU A 117 8.87 -14.45 -16.27
N SER A 118 8.81 -15.66 -15.73
CA SER A 118 9.55 -16.81 -16.22
C SER A 118 8.74 -18.08 -16.01
N ASP A 119 9.03 -19.11 -16.79
CA ASP A 119 8.40 -20.42 -16.59
C ASP A 119 8.92 -21.07 -15.31
N ARG A 120 8.02 -21.73 -14.58
CA ARG A 120 8.34 -22.43 -13.32
C ARG A 120 9.19 -23.67 -13.56
N LYS A 121 9.26 -24.17 -14.80
CA LYS A 121 10.13 -25.28 -15.20
C LYS A 121 10.93 -24.90 -16.45
N GLN A 122 12.25 -25.06 -16.40
CA GLN A 122 13.14 -24.91 -17.55
C GLN A 122 14.05 -26.13 -17.64
N ASP A 123 14.11 -26.78 -18.81
CA ASP A 123 14.87 -28.02 -19.03
C ASP A 123 14.53 -29.14 -18.02
N GLY A 124 13.25 -29.22 -17.61
CA GLY A 124 12.76 -30.16 -16.60
C GLY A 124 13.11 -29.80 -15.15
N GLN A 125 13.83 -28.70 -14.91
CA GLN A 125 14.25 -28.26 -13.58
C GLN A 125 13.32 -27.17 -13.03
N ILE A 126 13.08 -27.21 -11.72
CA ILE A 126 12.24 -26.23 -11.04
C ILE A 126 13.00 -24.91 -10.90
N ILE A 127 12.38 -23.83 -11.35
CA ILE A 127 12.88 -22.47 -11.21
C ILE A 127 12.37 -21.83 -9.91
N GLN A 128 13.24 -21.07 -9.24
CA GLN A 128 12.99 -20.31 -8.02
C GLN A 128 13.44 -18.86 -8.19
N CYS A 129 12.89 -17.94 -7.39
CA CYS A 129 13.36 -16.56 -7.32
C CYS A 129 14.45 -16.41 -6.26
N CYS A 130 15.57 -15.80 -6.65
CA CYS A 130 16.54 -15.26 -5.72
C CYS A 130 16.13 -13.83 -5.36
N ASN A 131 15.31 -13.69 -4.31
CA ASN A 131 14.70 -12.40 -3.92
C ASN A 131 15.71 -11.26 -3.77
N ALA A 132 16.91 -11.54 -3.28
CA ALA A 132 17.94 -10.52 -3.08
C ALA A 132 18.51 -9.96 -4.40
N SER A 133 18.59 -10.75 -5.47
CA SER A 133 19.07 -10.30 -6.78
C SER A 133 17.98 -10.10 -7.83
N GLY A 134 16.73 -10.46 -7.52
CA GLY A 134 15.62 -10.45 -8.48
C GLY A 134 15.76 -11.47 -9.62
N LYS A 135 16.73 -12.39 -9.54
CA LYS A 135 17.02 -13.36 -10.62
C LYS A 135 16.30 -14.67 -10.40
N THR A 136 15.96 -15.35 -11.47
CA THR A 136 15.57 -16.76 -11.44
C THR A 136 16.80 -17.67 -11.32
N TYR A 137 16.62 -18.85 -10.72
CA TYR A 137 17.65 -19.88 -10.69
C TYR A 137 17.03 -21.29 -10.66
N LYS A 138 17.76 -22.25 -11.22
CA LYS A 138 17.44 -23.69 -11.24
C LYS A 138 17.80 -24.30 -9.89
N ASN A 139 16.80 -24.71 -9.11
CA ASN A 139 17.04 -25.17 -7.74
C ASN A 139 17.92 -26.44 -7.65
N ALA A 140 18.04 -27.19 -8.75
CA ALA A 140 18.77 -28.45 -8.82
C ALA A 140 20.28 -28.19 -8.92
N SER A 141 20.70 -27.24 -9.76
CA SER A 141 22.10 -26.94 -10.05
C SER A 141 22.62 -25.64 -9.43
N GLU A 142 21.74 -24.76 -8.92
CA GLU A 142 22.11 -23.43 -8.46
C GLU A 142 21.60 -23.14 -7.03
N ILE A 143 22.22 -22.17 -6.38
CA ILE A 143 21.89 -21.66 -5.04
C ILE A 143 21.75 -20.14 -5.08
N CYS A 144 20.75 -19.61 -4.37
CA CYS A 144 20.62 -18.18 -4.09
C CYS A 144 21.31 -17.82 -2.77
N CYS A 145 22.24 -16.88 -2.81
CA CYS A 145 22.86 -16.25 -1.65
C CYS A 145 23.19 -14.79 -1.95
N GLY A 146 22.18 -13.91 -1.94
CA GLY A 146 22.34 -12.52 -2.40
C GLY A 146 22.39 -12.38 -3.92
N ASN A 147 23.00 -13.35 -4.59
CA ASN A 147 23.04 -13.57 -6.03
C ASN A 147 22.93 -15.08 -6.31
N VAL A 148 22.87 -15.45 -7.58
CA VAL A 148 22.76 -16.86 -8.03
C VAL A 148 24.15 -17.43 -8.29
N TYR A 149 24.41 -18.63 -7.77
CA TYR A 149 25.68 -19.33 -7.89
C TYR A 149 25.47 -20.79 -8.28
N ASP A 150 26.40 -21.35 -9.07
CA ASP A 150 26.44 -22.79 -9.35
C ASP A 150 26.79 -23.57 -8.08
N LYS A 151 26.05 -24.65 -7.80
CA LYS A 151 26.25 -25.48 -6.60
C LYS A 151 27.61 -26.16 -6.57
N THR A 152 28.13 -26.60 -7.72
CA THR A 152 29.44 -27.25 -7.79
C THR A 152 30.54 -26.28 -7.39
N VAL A 153 30.46 -25.03 -7.82
CA VAL A 153 31.39 -23.96 -7.39
C VAL A 153 31.22 -23.69 -5.90
N PHE A 154 29.96 -23.63 -5.42
CA PHE A 154 29.65 -23.41 -4.01
C PHE A 154 30.25 -24.49 -3.09
N GLU A 155 30.16 -25.76 -3.51
CA GLU A 155 30.69 -26.91 -2.78
C GLU A 155 32.22 -27.02 -2.90
N ASN A 156 32.77 -26.89 -4.11
CA ASN A 156 34.21 -27.03 -4.36
C ASN A 156 35.04 -25.94 -3.67
N HIS A 157 34.49 -24.74 -3.49
CA HIS A 157 35.15 -23.65 -2.78
C HIS A 157 34.79 -23.58 -1.29
N ASN A 158 34.12 -24.61 -0.76
CA ASN A 158 33.68 -24.69 0.64
C ASN A 158 32.91 -23.44 1.09
N LEU A 159 32.04 -22.91 0.21
CA LEU A 159 31.26 -21.71 0.46
C LEU A 159 30.01 -22.04 1.27
N SER A 160 29.48 -21.01 1.92
CA SER A 160 28.20 -21.02 2.61
C SER A 160 27.56 -19.64 2.55
N CYS A 161 26.29 -19.56 2.95
CA CYS A 161 25.51 -18.34 2.90
C CYS A 161 25.15 -17.86 4.30
N CYS A 162 25.38 -16.58 4.56
CA CYS A 162 24.98 -15.89 5.78
C CYS A 162 24.18 -14.65 5.40
N ASN A 163 22.86 -14.67 5.62
CA ASN A 163 21.95 -13.56 5.31
C ASN A 163 22.16 -12.93 3.91
N GLY A 164 22.26 -13.78 2.89
CA GLY A 164 22.49 -13.34 1.51
C GLY A 164 23.94 -12.95 1.18
N THR A 165 24.89 -13.17 2.08
CA THR A 165 26.32 -12.95 1.82
C THR A 165 27.09 -14.25 1.82
N LEU A 166 27.94 -14.45 0.81
CA LEU A 166 28.83 -15.61 0.76
C LEU A 166 29.94 -15.53 1.81
N TYR A 167 30.27 -16.69 2.37
CA TYR A 167 31.42 -16.86 3.27
C TYR A 167 32.13 -18.19 3.04
N GLN A 168 33.43 -18.24 3.32
CA GLN A 168 34.21 -19.49 3.24
C GLN A 168 34.16 -20.24 4.57
N LYS A 169 33.60 -21.46 4.57
CA LYS A 169 33.61 -22.32 5.75
C LYS A 169 35.06 -22.60 6.15
N GLY A 170 35.34 -22.50 7.45
CA GLY A 170 36.68 -22.70 8.02
C GLY A 170 37.53 -21.43 8.08
N LYS A 171 37.20 -20.38 7.33
CA LYS A 171 37.75 -19.02 7.52
C LYS A 171 36.77 -18.09 8.21
N GLU A 172 35.49 -18.32 8.01
CA GLU A 172 34.41 -17.48 8.47
C GLU A 172 33.24 -18.37 8.96
N MET A 173 32.38 -17.81 9.80
CA MET A 173 31.15 -18.43 10.28
C MET A 173 30.00 -17.43 10.32
N CYS A 174 28.76 -17.94 10.33
CA CYS A 174 27.54 -17.13 10.43
C CYS A 174 26.95 -17.21 11.84
N LEU A 175 26.88 -16.08 12.54
CA LEU A 175 26.25 -15.98 13.86
C LEU A 175 25.27 -14.81 13.88
N GLY A 176 24.02 -15.08 14.21
CA GLY A 176 22.97 -14.04 14.26
C GLY A 176 22.72 -13.33 12.92
N GLY A 177 23.07 -13.96 11.78
CA GLY A 177 22.99 -13.34 10.46
C GLY A 177 24.17 -12.46 10.09
N GLU A 178 25.19 -12.34 10.96
CA GLU A 178 26.44 -11.64 10.67
C GLU A 178 27.58 -12.64 10.38
N LYS A 179 28.43 -12.27 9.42
CA LYS A 179 29.63 -13.04 9.07
C LYS A 179 30.79 -12.64 9.97
N ILE A 180 31.42 -13.63 10.61
CA ILE A 180 32.52 -13.42 11.57
C ILE A 180 33.71 -14.27 11.14
N ALA A 181 34.91 -13.69 11.14
CA ALA A 181 36.15 -14.42 10.84
C ALA A 181 36.47 -15.41 11.96
N VAL A 182 36.87 -16.63 11.58
CA VAL A 182 37.36 -17.66 12.48
C VAL A 182 38.88 -17.55 12.48
N ASP A 183 39.45 -17.01 13.55
CA ASP A 183 40.89 -16.87 13.66
C ASP A 183 41.51 -18.24 13.98
N GLY A 184 42.38 -18.73 13.10
CA GLY A 184 42.89 -20.12 13.09
C GLY A 184 43.80 -20.50 14.28
N ASN A 185 43.93 -19.64 15.29
CA ASN A 185 44.85 -19.79 16.42
C ASN A 185 44.17 -19.93 17.79
N ARG A 186 42.84 -20.05 17.88
CA ARG A 186 42.17 -20.32 19.17
C ARG A 186 41.62 -21.75 19.22
N PRO A 187 42.30 -22.69 19.90
CA PRO A 187 41.69 -23.94 20.28
C PRO A 187 40.68 -23.64 21.40
N GLY A 188 39.40 -23.71 21.06
CA GLY A 188 38.32 -23.72 22.04
C GLY A 188 37.23 -22.71 21.73
N PHE A 189 36.01 -23.23 21.59
CA PHE A 189 34.82 -22.60 22.13
C PHE A 189 35.17 -21.96 23.49
N ARG A 190 35.38 -20.64 23.52
CA ARG A 190 35.46 -19.87 24.76
C ARG A 190 34.45 -18.74 24.66
N ASP A 191 33.79 -18.49 25.78
CA ASP A 191 32.67 -17.58 25.98
C ASP A 191 32.81 -16.17 25.38
N ASP A 192 34.02 -15.77 24.98
CA ASP A 192 34.33 -14.49 24.34
C ASP A 192 33.44 -14.16 23.13
N THR A 193 33.13 -15.10 22.23
CA THR A 193 32.26 -14.80 21.08
C THR A 193 30.79 -14.64 21.45
N ARG A 194 30.33 -15.28 22.55
CA ARG A 194 28.99 -15.02 23.10
C ARG A 194 28.95 -13.66 23.80
N ILE A 195 30.03 -13.28 24.48
CA ILE A 195 30.17 -11.96 25.11
C ILE A 195 30.18 -10.87 24.04
N ASP A 196 30.99 -10.99 22.99
CA ASP A 196 30.99 -10.05 21.85
C ASP A 196 29.61 -9.94 21.19
N MET A 197 28.89 -11.06 21.06
CA MET A 197 27.53 -11.07 20.52
C MET A 197 26.54 -10.37 21.47
N ILE A 198 26.63 -10.63 22.77
CA ILE A 198 25.80 -9.96 23.79
C ILE A 198 26.11 -8.45 23.79
N GLU A 199 27.37 -8.04 23.72
CA GLU A 199 27.76 -6.63 23.66
C GLU A 199 27.21 -5.92 22.41
N ARG A 200 27.28 -6.56 21.23
CA ARG A 200 26.65 -6.03 20.01
C ARG A 200 25.13 -5.95 20.11
N GLN A 201 24.48 -6.94 20.71
CA GLN A 201 23.03 -6.91 20.93
C GLN A 201 22.64 -5.80 21.93
N LEU A 202 23.44 -5.58 22.98
CA LEU A 202 23.26 -4.48 23.92
C LEU A 202 23.43 -3.11 23.26
N GLN A 203 24.39 -2.95 22.34
CA GLN A 203 24.53 -1.72 21.55
C GLN A 203 23.30 -1.44 20.68
N LYS A 204 22.76 -2.47 20.01
CA LYS A 204 21.51 -2.35 19.22
C LYS A 204 20.32 -1.95 20.11
N ILE A 205 20.23 -2.49 21.33
CA ILE A 205 19.19 -2.12 22.31
C ILE A 205 19.34 -0.64 22.72
N ASP A 206 20.56 -0.15 22.95
CA ASP A 206 20.81 1.25 23.31
C ASP A 206 20.42 2.22 22.17
N GLU A 207 20.69 1.87 20.91
CA GLU A 207 20.23 2.64 19.75
C GLU A 207 18.69 2.70 19.64
N VAL A 208 18.03 1.57 19.87
CA VAL A 208 16.56 1.50 19.90
C VAL A 208 16.01 2.35 21.05
N GLN A 209 16.62 2.31 22.24
CA GLN A 209 16.22 3.14 23.38
C GLN A 209 16.39 4.64 23.11
N LYS A 210 17.50 5.06 22.49
CA LYS A 210 17.72 6.46 22.07
C LYS A 210 16.63 6.92 21.09
N THR A 211 16.28 6.07 20.13
CA THR A 211 15.22 6.34 19.15
C THR A 211 13.85 6.46 19.82
N LEU A 212 13.54 5.56 20.77
CA LEU A 212 12.29 5.59 21.53
C LEU A 212 12.17 6.83 22.42
N HIS A 213 13.27 7.27 23.04
CA HIS A 213 13.29 8.51 23.82
C HIS A 213 13.03 9.75 22.96
N SER A 214 13.63 9.82 21.77
CA SER A 214 13.37 10.90 20.80
C SER A 214 11.90 10.93 20.38
N LEU A 215 11.32 9.77 20.04
CA LEU A 215 9.91 9.65 19.68
C LEU A 215 8.97 10.08 20.82
N THR A 216 9.30 9.71 22.06
CA THR A 216 8.53 10.11 23.25
C THR A 216 8.53 11.63 23.43
N GLY A 217 9.68 12.29 23.19
CA GLY A 217 9.77 13.76 23.16
C GLY A 217 8.84 14.39 22.13
N SER A 218 8.87 13.88 20.90
CA SER A 218 8.00 14.34 19.81
C SER A 218 6.50 14.14 20.10
N VAL A 219 6.13 13.01 20.70
CA VAL A 219 4.72 12.75 21.11
C VAL A 219 4.26 13.74 22.18
N ASN A 220 5.12 14.12 23.13
CA ASN A 220 4.78 15.09 24.15
C ASN A 220 4.60 16.51 23.58
N LEU A 221 5.42 16.89 22.59
CA LEU A 221 5.23 18.16 21.86
C LEU A 221 3.87 18.19 21.14
N LEU A 222 3.52 17.12 20.43
CA LEU A 222 2.21 17.01 19.75
C LEU A 222 1.04 17.05 20.74
N LYS A 223 1.16 16.40 21.91
CA LYS A 223 0.13 16.49 22.96
C LYS A 223 -0.06 17.93 23.45
N ASN A 224 1.01 18.69 23.61
CA ASN A 224 0.95 20.09 24.04
C ASN A 224 0.32 20.99 22.96
N GLU A 225 0.60 20.75 21.69
CA GLU A 225 -0.06 21.47 20.59
C GLU A 225 -1.55 21.14 20.53
N ILE A 226 -1.93 19.87 20.63
CA ILE A 226 -3.35 19.46 20.68
C ILE A 226 -4.07 20.09 21.88
N TYR A 227 -3.41 20.15 23.04
CA TYR A 227 -3.97 20.80 24.23
C TYR A 227 -4.20 22.30 24.00
N SER A 228 -3.24 22.97 23.36
CA SER A 228 -3.34 24.38 22.99
C SER A 228 -4.48 24.64 22.02
N VAL A 229 -4.64 23.80 20.99
CA VAL A 229 -5.77 23.88 20.03
C VAL A 229 -7.11 23.67 20.74
N LYS A 230 -7.22 22.72 21.67
CA LYS A 230 -8.45 22.51 22.46
C LYS A 230 -8.83 23.73 23.29
N ILE A 231 -7.86 24.43 23.88
CA ILE A 231 -8.10 25.67 24.62
C ILE A 231 -8.61 26.76 23.68
N ILE A 232 -7.95 26.95 22.54
CA ILE A 232 -8.35 27.96 21.54
C ILE A 232 -9.76 27.69 21.04
N CYS A 233 -10.11 26.44 20.70
CA CYS A 233 -11.46 26.07 20.26
C CYS A 233 -12.51 26.39 21.33
N ARG A 234 -12.26 26.07 22.61
CA ARG A 234 -13.19 26.41 23.71
C ARG A 234 -13.37 27.92 23.87
N TRP A 235 -12.30 28.69 23.73
CA TRP A 235 -12.35 30.14 23.85
C TRP A 235 -13.15 30.77 22.69
N LEU A 236 -12.96 30.29 21.47
CA LEU A 236 -13.74 30.72 20.29
C LEU A 236 -15.23 30.37 20.42
N SER A 237 -15.57 29.20 20.96
CA SER A 237 -16.98 28.84 21.25
C SER A 237 -17.61 29.78 22.27
N TYR A 238 -16.85 30.20 23.30
CA TYR A 238 -17.33 31.14 24.31
C TYR A 238 -17.58 32.54 23.72
N ILE A 239 -16.68 33.03 22.85
CA ILE A 239 -16.86 34.30 22.14
C ILE A 239 -18.08 34.26 21.22
N GLY A 240 -18.26 33.17 20.47
CA GLY A 240 -19.44 32.99 19.61
C GLY A 240 -20.75 33.05 20.39
N SER A 241 -20.79 32.46 21.60
CA SER A 241 -21.95 32.52 22.49
C SER A 241 -22.22 33.95 23.02
N LEU A 242 -21.17 34.69 23.38
CA LEU A 242 -21.28 36.09 23.80
C LEU A 242 -21.77 37.02 22.68
N GLU A 243 -21.30 36.83 21.45
CA GLU A 243 -21.79 37.58 20.28
C GLU A 243 -23.23 37.23 19.94
N TYR A 244 -23.63 35.97 20.08
CA TYR A 244 -25.01 35.54 19.92
C TYR A 244 -25.94 36.23 20.93
N HIS A 245 -25.58 36.26 22.21
CA HIS A 245 -26.36 36.96 23.23
C HIS A 245 -26.39 38.49 23.04
N LYS A 246 -25.28 39.11 22.60
CA LYS A 246 -25.27 40.54 22.23
C LYS A 246 -26.18 40.87 21.05
N ARG A 247 -26.34 39.95 20.09
CA ARG A 247 -27.27 40.13 18.95
C ARG A 247 -28.74 40.00 19.36
N ILE A 248 -29.05 39.13 20.32
CA ILE A 248 -30.40 39.01 20.89
C ILE A 248 -30.77 40.25 21.70
N ALA A 249 -29.84 40.77 22.51
CA ALA A 249 -30.09 41.96 23.33
C ALA A 249 -30.26 43.27 22.54
N ARG A 250 -29.89 43.32 21.25
CA ARG A 250 -30.11 44.49 20.36
C ARG A 250 -31.42 44.42 19.57
N LYS A 251 -32.16 43.32 19.67
CA LYS A 251 -33.44 43.10 18.96
C LYS A 251 -34.67 43.30 19.85
N ASN A 252 -34.48 43.61 21.13
CA ASN A 252 -35.50 44.08 22.07
C ASN A 252 -35.21 45.53 22.43
#